data_AF-A0A2L2X9B9-F1
#
_entry.id   AF-A0A2L2X9B9-F1
#
_cell.length_a   1.000
_cell.length_b   1.000
_cell.length_c   1.000
_cell.angle_alpha   90.00
_cell.angle_beta   90.00
_cell.angle_gamma   90.00
#
_symmetry.space_group_name_H-M   'P 1'
#
loop_
_entity.id
_entity.type
_entity.pdbx_description
1 polymer ?
#
loop_
_entity_poly.entity_id
_entity_poly.type
_entity_poly.pdbx_seq_one_letter_code
_entity_poly.pdbx_strand_id
1 'polypeptide(L)'
;MTQQFINDTANRKYRLRLFVDKGIDFVEVRGKILAPYTPPEPAAKFKEHRITTAPSHIHHQGFASYRVKLRLYFSDRESYAEYMAYAHAAHKFYDEKGAIFLGGVEGMTRTVYQGTGKSIVELSLVMIKKDTYEQKHRAQFLDLVDVHRGEPMWYAQDVHEMADSGLIALVNRDGSPVLYFDGDKNATRAEFVTFLNRTRRWAERVIRE
;
A
#
# COMPACT_ATOMS: atom_id res chain seq x y z
N MET A 1 -27.46 19.33 -12.83
CA MET A 1 -26.49 18.31 -13.26
C MET A 1 -25.14 18.64 -12.64
N THR A 2 -24.86 18.11 -11.46
CA THR A 2 -23.59 18.29 -10.75
C THR A 2 -22.76 17.02 -10.95
N GLN A 3 -21.70 17.17 -11.75
CA GLN A 3 -20.79 16.11 -12.13
C GLN A 3 -19.99 15.68 -10.90
N GLN A 4 -20.32 14.53 -10.32
CA GLN A 4 -19.49 13.89 -9.31
C GLN A 4 -18.18 13.45 -10.00
N PHE A 5 -17.04 14.01 -9.60
CA PHE A 5 -15.73 13.43 -9.89
C PHE A 5 -15.55 12.18 -9.02
N ILE A 6 -16.09 11.08 -9.53
CA ILE A 6 -16.02 9.75 -8.97
C ILE A 6 -14.61 9.19 -9.28
N ASN A 7 -13.79 8.99 -8.24
CA ASN A 7 -12.72 7.98 -8.14
C ASN A 7 -11.29 8.21 -8.72
N ASP A 8 -10.91 9.34 -9.35
CA ASP A 8 -9.64 9.39 -10.13
C ASP A 8 -8.41 10.09 -9.48
N THR A 9 -8.46 10.50 -8.20
CA THR A 9 -7.49 11.53 -7.70
C THR A 9 -6.48 11.08 -6.64
N ALA A 10 -6.75 10.06 -5.83
CA ALA A 10 -5.89 9.75 -4.68
C ALA A 10 -4.50 9.19 -5.08
N ASN A 11 -4.46 8.28 -6.07
CA ASN A 11 -3.22 7.59 -6.45
C ASN A 11 -2.40 8.34 -7.51
N ARG A 12 -2.86 9.50 -8.00
CA ARG A 12 -2.12 10.29 -9.01
C ARG A 12 -0.74 10.71 -8.53
N LYS A 13 -0.59 10.97 -7.22
CA LYS A 13 0.69 11.34 -6.59
C LYS A 13 1.76 10.25 -6.75
N TYR A 14 1.34 8.99 -6.85
CA TYR A 14 2.23 7.84 -6.86
C TYR A 14 2.53 7.29 -8.25
N ARG A 15 2.06 7.94 -9.33
CA ARG A 15 2.29 7.50 -10.72
C ARG A 15 3.77 7.28 -10.99
N LEU A 16 4.09 6.15 -11.62
CA LEU A 16 5.45 5.76 -12.00
C LEU A 16 6.43 5.72 -10.81
N ARG A 17 5.93 5.29 -9.65
CA ARG A 17 6.76 5.05 -8.46
C ARG A 17 6.81 3.57 -8.13
N LEU A 18 7.99 3.15 -7.70
CA LEU A 18 8.26 1.80 -7.22
C LEU A 18 8.55 1.88 -5.71
N PHE A 19 7.94 0.97 -4.97
CA PHE A 19 8.15 0.81 -3.54
C PHE A 19 8.63 -0.61 -3.28
N VAL A 20 9.48 -0.75 -2.27
CA VAL A 20 10.01 -2.03 -1.81
C VAL A 20 9.61 -2.26 -0.36
N ASP A 21 9.26 -3.49 -0.04
CA ASP A 21 8.95 -3.92 1.31
C ASP A 21 10.23 -4.04 2.15
N LYS A 22 10.28 -3.31 3.27
CA LYS A 22 11.36 -3.41 4.27
C LYS A 22 10.98 -4.22 5.51
N GLY A 23 9.83 -4.89 5.49
CA GLY A 23 9.31 -5.77 6.55
C GLY A 23 8.22 -5.14 7.42
N ILE A 24 8.20 -3.81 7.55
CA ILE A 24 7.14 -3.08 8.29
C ILE A 24 6.27 -2.28 7.32
N ASP A 25 6.91 -1.56 6.39
CA ASP A 25 6.24 -0.69 5.43
C ASP A 25 6.88 -0.79 4.04
N PHE A 26 6.08 -0.43 3.04
CA PHE A 26 6.55 -0.17 1.69
C PHE A 26 7.23 1.20 1.61
N VAL A 27 8.53 1.20 1.38
CA VAL A 27 9.33 2.43 1.25
C VAL A 27 9.62 2.71 -0.22
N GLU A 28 9.53 3.97 -0.62
CA GLU A 28 9.81 4.41 -1.99
C GLU A 28 11.27 4.13 -2.35
N VAL A 29 11.49 3.51 -3.50
CA VAL A 29 12.83 3.27 -4.03
C VAL A 29 13.41 4.60 -4.49
N ARG A 30 14.58 4.97 -3.95
CA ARG A 30 15.30 6.24 -4.27
C ARG A 30 15.92 6.27 -5.69
N GLY A 31 15.40 5.46 -6.61
CA GLY A 31 15.82 5.39 -8.01
C GLY A 31 14.77 6.02 -8.92
N LYS A 32 15.21 6.71 -9.97
CA LYS A 32 14.31 7.27 -10.98
C LYS A 32 14.01 6.23 -12.06
N ILE A 33 12.73 6.04 -12.39
CA ILE A 33 12.34 5.20 -13.52
C ILE A 33 12.70 5.94 -14.82
N LEU A 34 13.50 5.32 -15.67
CA LEU A 34 13.85 5.82 -17.00
C LEU A 34 12.93 5.22 -18.07
N ALA A 35 12.58 6.03 -19.07
CA ALA A 35 12.01 5.53 -20.31
C ALA A 35 13.10 4.88 -21.19
N PRO A 36 12.79 3.84 -21.99
CA PRO A 36 11.48 3.25 -22.22
C PRO A 36 11.07 2.28 -21.08
N TYR A 37 9.82 2.44 -20.65
CA TYR A 37 9.12 1.56 -19.71
C TYR A 37 8.12 0.71 -20.50
N THR A 38 7.99 -0.57 -20.15
CA THR A 38 6.93 -1.42 -20.69
C THR A 38 5.79 -1.50 -19.68
N PRO A 39 4.56 -1.06 -20.04
CA PRO A 39 3.42 -1.13 -19.15
C PRO A 39 3.11 -2.56 -18.71
N PRO A 40 2.45 -2.76 -17.55
CA PRO A 40 2.05 -4.07 -17.08
C PRO A 40 1.16 -4.78 -18.10
N GLU A 41 1.72 -5.77 -18.78
CA GLU A 41 1.01 -6.61 -19.73
C GLU A 41 0.62 -7.93 -19.06
N PRO A 42 -0.63 -8.40 -19.24
CA PRO A 42 -1.05 -9.68 -18.70
C PRO A 42 -0.24 -10.81 -19.33
N ALA A 43 0.40 -11.63 -18.50
CA ALA A 43 1.13 -12.79 -18.96
C ALA A 43 0.12 -13.91 -19.32
N ALA A 44 0.13 -14.37 -20.57
CA ALA A 44 -0.78 -15.39 -21.09
C ALA A 44 -0.62 -16.78 -20.42
N LYS A 45 0.44 -16.99 -19.63
CA LYS A 45 0.69 -18.26 -18.95
C LYS A 45 0.13 -18.20 -17.53
N PHE A 46 -0.99 -18.87 -17.31
CA PHE A 46 -1.54 -19.21 -16.00
C PHE A 46 -0.57 -20.13 -15.25
N LYS A 47 0.43 -19.56 -14.61
CA LYS A 47 1.21 -20.27 -13.60
C LYS A 47 0.82 -19.64 -12.27
N GLU A 48 0.26 -20.45 -11.37
CA GLU A 48 -0.04 -20.00 -10.01
C GLU A 48 1.28 -19.54 -9.37
N HIS A 49 1.46 -18.23 -9.27
CA HIS A 49 2.65 -17.64 -8.66
C HIS A 49 2.37 -17.45 -7.18
N ARG A 50 2.65 -18.48 -6.39
CA ARG A 50 2.68 -18.36 -4.93
C ARG A 50 3.96 -17.61 -4.54
N ILE A 51 3.82 -16.37 -4.11
CA ILE A 51 4.94 -15.60 -3.54
C ILE A 51 5.16 -16.16 -2.12
N THR A 52 6.00 -17.20 -2.02
CA THR A 52 6.28 -17.91 -0.76
C THR A 52 7.35 -17.24 0.11
N THR A 53 8.03 -16.23 -0.42
CA THR A 53 9.23 -15.61 0.19
C THR A 53 9.08 -14.11 0.42
N ALA A 54 7.86 -13.62 0.62
CA ALA A 54 7.64 -12.31 1.22
C ALA A 54 7.61 -12.46 2.75
N PRO A 55 8.11 -11.49 3.53
CA PRO A 55 7.79 -11.42 4.95
C PRO A 55 6.27 -11.46 5.12
N SER A 56 5.82 -12.11 6.19
CA SER A 56 4.52 -12.77 6.44
C SER A 56 3.22 -11.98 6.21
N HIS A 57 3.25 -10.78 5.62
CA HIS A 57 2.10 -9.90 5.40
C HIS A 57 1.48 -9.96 3.99
N ILE A 58 1.97 -10.82 3.08
CA ILE A 58 1.56 -10.80 1.67
C ILE A 58 1.30 -12.21 1.15
N HIS A 59 0.22 -12.83 1.62
CA HIS A 59 -0.42 -13.94 0.91
C HIS A 59 -1.48 -13.36 -0.04
N HIS A 60 -1.12 -13.13 -1.29
CA HIS A 60 -2.07 -12.68 -2.31
C HIS A 60 -2.13 -13.71 -3.45
N GLN A 61 -3.26 -14.41 -3.52
CA GLN A 61 -3.64 -15.21 -4.69
C GLN A 61 -4.38 -14.32 -5.69
N GLY A 62 -3.82 -14.16 -6.88
CA GLY A 62 -4.46 -13.46 -7.99
C GLY A 62 -4.41 -14.31 -9.25
N PHE A 63 -5.51 -14.35 -10.01
CA PHE A 63 -5.65 -15.19 -11.20
C PHE A 63 -4.95 -14.62 -12.44
N ALA A 64 -4.58 -13.34 -12.44
CA ALA A 64 -3.89 -12.66 -13.54
C ALA A 64 -2.51 -12.14 -13.08
N SER A 65 -1.45 -12.68 -13.66
CA SER A 65 -0.10 -12.17 -13.52
C SER A 65 0.21 -11.17 -14.62
N TYR A 66 0.94 -10.11 -14.27
CA TYR A 66 1.37 -9.04 -15.15
C TYR A 66 2.89 -8.98 -15.15
N ARG A 67 3.49 -8.81 -16.33
CA ARG A 67 4.92 -8.57 -16.44
C ARG A 67 5.19 -7.10 -16.68
N VAL A 68 6.12 -6.55 -15.92
CA VAL A 68 6.58 -5.16 -16.03
C VAL A 68 8.08 -5.15 -16.20
N LYS A 69 8.57 -4.38 -17.17
CA LYS A 69 10.01 -4.10 -17.32
C LYS A 69 10.30 -2.65 -16.99
N LEU A 70 11.14 -2.43 -15.97
CA LEU A 70 11.53 -1.12 -15.49
C LEU A 70 13.04 -0.93 -15.63
N ARG A 71 13.47 0.28 -15.95
CA ARG A 71 14.88 0.70 -15.85
C ARG A 71 14.98 1.71 -14.73
N LEU A 72 15.69 1.37 -13.66
CA LEU A 72 15.95 2.27 -12.53
C LEU A 72 17.32 2.91 -12.68
N TYR A 73 17.36 4.24 -12.55
CA TYR A 73 18.58 5.01 -12.46
C TYR A 73 18.83 5.46 -11.02
N PHE A 74 20.00 5.11 -10.50
CA PHE A 74 20.48 5.53 -9.20
C PHE A 74 21.59 6.57 -9.40
N SER A 75 21.39 7.76 -8.82
CA SER A 75 22.40 8.84 -8.80
C SER A 75 23.58 8.50 -7.90
N ASP A 76 23.31 7.79 -6.81
CA ASP A 76 24.24 7.59 -5.70
C ASP A 76 24.47 6.10 -5.44
N ARG A 77 25.67 5.78 -4.94
CA ARG A 77 26.03 4.40 -4.61
C ARG A 77 25.24 3.88 -3.42
N GLU A 78 24.91 4.75 -2.46
CA GLU A 78 24.17 4.39 -1.25
C GLU A 78 22.72 4.00 -1.57
N SER A 79 22.01 4.80 -2.37
CA SER A 79 20.63 4.49 -2.77
C SER A 79 20.53 3.21 -3.59
N TYR A 80 21.54 2.94 -4.43
CA TYR A 80 21.69 1.66 -5.10
C TYR A 80 21.91 0.50 -4.12
N ALA A 81 22.85 0.64 -3.17
CA ALA A 81 23.14 -0.41 -2.19
C ALA A 81 21.93 -0.71 -1.29
N GLU A 82 21.21 0.35 -0.87
CA GLU A 82 19.98 0.26 -0.11
C GLU A 82 18.92 -0.54 -0.89
N TYR A 83 18.71 -0.23 -2.18
CA TYR A 83 17.76 -0.98 -3.00
C TYR A 83 18.17 -2.45 -3.18
N MET A 84 19.46 -2.70 -3.46
CA MET A 84 19.98 -4.05 -3.68
C MET A 84 19.82 -4.97 -2.47
N ALA A 85 19.86 -4.42 -1.25
CA ALA A 85 19.62 -5.19 -0.03
C ALA A 85 18.18 -5.75 0.03
N TYR A 86 17.21 -5.07 -0.58
CA TYR A 86 15.79 -5.44 -0.59
C TYR A 86 15.28 -5.83 -1.98
N ALA A 87 16.15 -6.01 -2.99
CA ALA A 87 15.73 -6.27 -4.37
C ALA A 87 14.93 -7.58 -4.53
N HIS A 88 15.08 -8.53 -3.61
CA HIS A 88 14.33 -9.77 -3.59
C HIS A 88 13.03 -9.71 -2.76
N ALA A 89 12.76 -8.59 -2.08
CA ALA A 89 11.55 -8.40 -1.32
C ALA A 89 10.34 -8.12 -2.23
N ALA A 90 9.15 -8.00 -1.62
CA ALA A 90 7.95 -7.62 -2.35
C ALA A 90 8.05 -6.18 -2.87
N HIS A 91 7.56 -5.97 -4.07
CA HIS A 91 7.54 -4.68 -4.76
C HIS A 91 6.11 -4.24 -5.00
N LYS A 92 5.85 -2.95 -4.78
CA LYS A 92 4.60 -2.29 -5.11
C LYS A 92 4.87 -1.24 -6.18
N PHE A 93 4.16 -1.32 -7.29
CA PHE A 93 4.31 -0.44 -8.43
C PHE A 93 2.99 0.24 -8.77
N TYR A 94 3.07 1.51 -9.12
CA TYR A 94 1.95 2.33 -9.56
C TYR A 94 2.13 2.69 -11.04
N ASP A 95 1.22 2.21 -11.88
CA ASP A 95 1.21 2.52 -13.30
C ASP A 95 0.85 4.00 -13.56
N GLU A 96 1.01 4.47 -14.80
CA GLU A 96 0.65 5.82 -15.28
C GLU A 96 -0.80 6.18 -14.96
N LYS A 97 -1.68 5.17 -14.99
CA LYS A 97 -3.11 5.31 -14.66
C LYS A 97 -3.40 5.28 -13.15
N GLY A 98 -2.39 5.08 -12.30
CA GLY A 98 -2.55 4.98 -10.84
C GLY A 98 -3.07 3.63 -10.34
N ALA A 99 -3.11 2.62 -11.22
CA ALA A 99 -3.40 1.25 -10.84
C ALA A 99 -2.25 0.64 -10.04
N ILE A 100 -2.59 -0.13 -9.00
CA ILE A 100 -1.62 -0.70 -8.06
C ILE A 100 -1.31 -2.13 -8.49
N PHE A 101 -0.02 -2.43 -8.57
CA PHE A 101 0.51 -3.75 -8.86
C PHE A 101 1.43 -4.16 -7.72
N LEU A 102 1.28 -5.40 -7.24
CA LEU A 102 2.11 -5.96 -6.18
C LEU A 102 2.76 -7.26 -6.66
N GLY A 103 4.05 -7.42 -6.42
CA GLY A 103 4.75 -8.59 -6.94
C GLY A 103 6.19 -8.70 -6.48
N GLY A 104 7.00 -9.42 -7.24
CA GLY A 104 8.42 -9.62 -6.99
C GLY A 104 9.25 -9.51 -8.25
N VAL A 105 10.57 -9.46 -8.07
CA VAL A 105 11.55 -9.46 -9.16
C VAL A 105 11.72 -10.88 -9.70
N GLU A 106 11.45 -11.07 -11.00
CA GLU A 106 11.72 -12.32 -11.75
C GLU A 106 13.16 -12.34 -12.27
N GLY A 107 13.69 -11.18 -12.65
CA GLY A 107 15.06 -11.04 -13.15
C GLY A 107 15.57 -9.63 -13.06
N MET A 108 16.89 -9.48 -12.92
CA MET A 108 17.56 -8.20 -12.80
C MET A 108 18.90 -8.21 -13.52
N THR A 109 19.15 -7.19 -14.33
CA THR A 109 20.44 -6.96 -15.00
C THR A 109 21.00 -5.61 -14.59
N ARG A 110 22.31 -5.57 -14.30
CA ARG A 110 23.00 -4.38 -13.81
C ARG A 110 23.92 -3.82 -14.88
N THR A 111 23.81 -2.52 -15.13
CA THR A 111 24.73 -1.76 -15.98
C THR A 111 25.38 -0.66 -15.15
N VAL A 112 26.68 -0.79 -14.90
CA VAL A 112 27.44 0.19 -14.11
C VAL A 112 28.17 1.13 -15.05
N TYR A 113 28.00 2.44 -14.87
CA TYR A 113 28.83 3.42 -15.54
C TYR A 113 30.09 3.64 -14.71
N GLN A 114 31.21 3.07 -15.17
CA GLN A 114 32.50 3.22 -14.50
C GLN A 114 32.88 4.72 -14.39
N GLY A 115 33.31 5.13 -13.19
CA GLY A 115 33.87 6.47 -12.92
C GLY A 115 32.94 7.48 -12.24
N THR A 116 31.61 7.31 -12.29
CA THR A 116 30.66 8.31 -11.74
C THR A 116 29.81 7.84 -10.57
N GLY A 117 29.93 6.58 -10.15
CA GLY A 117 29.10 5.99 -9.08
C GLY A 117 27.63 5.74 -9.48
N LYS A 118 27.24 6.16 -10.68
CA LYS A 118 25.90 6.01 -11.25
C LYS A 118 25.67 4.58 -11.73
N SER A 119 24.49 4.05 -11.42
CA SER A 119 24.11 2.68 -11.78
C SER A 119 22.74 2.67 -12.43
N ILE A 120 22.60 1.92 -13.52
CA ILE A 120 21.31 1.59 -14.13
C ILE A 120 21.03 0.12 -13.86
N VAL A 121 19.81 -0.15 -13.37
CA VAL A 121 19.34 -1.51 -13.08
C VAL A 121 18.10 -1.74 -13.93
N GLU A 122 18.11 -2.79 -14.75
CA GLU A 122 16.94 -3.23 -15.49
C GLU A 122 16.28 -4.37 -14.72
N LEU A 123 14.99 -4.19 -14.44
CA LEU A 123 14.18 -5.09 -13.63
C LEU A 123 13.09 -5.69 -14.51
N SER A 124 12.91 -7.00 -14.38
CA SER A 124 11.75 -7.72 -14.86
C SER A 124 10.94 -8.15 -13.65
N LEU A 125 9.76 -7.58 -13.47
CA LEU A 125 8.85 -7.81 -12.36
C LEU A 125 7.68 -8.69 -12.82
N VAL A 126 7.25 -9.59 -11.95
CA VAL A 126 5.98 -10.32 -12.08
C VAL A 126 5.07 -9.84 -10.96
N MET A 127 3.92 -9.29 -11.33
CA MET A 127 3.03 -8.58 -10.41
C MET A 127 1.58 -9.01 -10.59
N ILE A 128 0.79 -8.81 -9.56
CA ILE A 128 -0.65 -9.02 -9.52
C ILE A 128 -1.30 -7.65 -9.36
N LYS A 129 -2.31 -7.36 -10.18
CA LYS A 129 -3.08 -6.14 -10.07
C LYS A 129 -3.94 -6.20 -8.80
N LYS A 130 -3.90 -5.15 -7.98
CA LYS A 130 -4.77 -5.01 -6.82
C LYS A 130 -6.06 -4.28 -7.25
N ASP A 131 -7.21 -4.92 -7.03
CA ASP A 131 -8.52 -4.35 -7.37
C ASP A 131 -8.99 -3.27 -6.37
N THR A 132 -8.36 -3.20 -5.20
CA THR A 132 -8.71 -2.26 -4.13
C THR A 132 -7.75 -1.07 -4.07
N TYR A 133 -8.31 0.13 -3.90
CA TYR A 133 -7.55 1.33 -3.54
C TYR A 133 -6.90 1.19 -2.16
N GLU A 134 -5.67 1.67 -2.01
CA GLU A 134 -5.08 2.00 -0.70
C GLU A 134 -5.76 3.27 -0.16
N GLN A 135 -7.01 3.16 0.28
CA GLN A 135 -7.57 4.18 1.18
C GLN A 135 -7.01 3.91 2.57
N LYS A 136 -5.81 4.42 2.86
CA LYS A 136 -5.43 4.73 4.24
C LYS A 136 -6.44 5.79 4.71
N HIS A 137 -7.29 5.44 5.67
CA HIS A 137 -8.28 6.31 6.29
C HIS A 137 -9.50 6.64 5.42
N ARG A 138 -10.38 5.65 5.24
CA ARG A 138 -11.75 5.90 4.79
C ARG A 138 -12.58 6.65 5.85
N ALA A 139 -12.10 6.66 7.10
CA ALA A 139 -12.68 7.34 8.23
C ALA A 139 -11.90 8.63 8.54
N GLN A 140 -12.47 9.77 8.18
CA GLN A 140 -12.07 11.07 8.72
C GLN A 140 -13.14 11.47 9.72
N PHE A 141 -12.87 11.24 10.99
CA PHE A 141 -13.70 11.74 12.07
C PHE A 141 -13.39 13.23 12.25
N LEU A 142 -14.43 14.06 12.31
CA LEU A 142 -14.30 15.53 12.36
C LEU A 142 -13.75 16.02 13.71
N ASP A 143 -13.92 15.23 14.77
CA ASP A 143 -13.55 15.52 16.15
C ASP A 143 -12.17 14.98 16.56
N LEU A 144 -11.41 14.41 15.63
CA LEU A 144 -10.01 14.01 15.89
C LEU A 144 -9.03 15.17 15.82
N VAL A 145 -9.50 16.39 15.54
CA VAL A 145 -8.72 17.62 15.53
C VAL A 145 -9.24 18.52 16.65
N ASP A 146 -8.33 19.00 17.50
CA ASP A 146 -8.63 19.98 18.53
C ASP A 146 -9.11 21.28 17.87
N VAL A 147 -10.35 21.66 18.14
CA VAL A 147 -11.01 22.86 17.59
C VAL A 147 -10.28 24.15 17.99
N HIS A 148 -9.58 24.16 19.12
CA HIS A 148 -8.89 25.34 19.63
C HIS A 148 -7.43 25.45 19.15
N ARG A 149 -6.77 24.33 18.86
CA ARG A 149 -5.35 24.30 18.48
C ARG A 149 -5.10 23.94 17.02
N GLY A 150 -6.07 23.37 16.31
CA GLY A 150 -5.91 22.86 14.95
C GLY A 150 -4.95 21.65 14.87
N GLU A 151 -4.61 21.07 16.02
CA GLU A 151 -3.71 19.92 16.14
C GLU A 151 -4.52 18.63 16.32
N PRO A 152 -4.02 17.47 15.86
CA PRO A 152 -4.67 16.20 16.10
C PRO A 152 -4.73 15.88 17.60
N MET A 153 -5.84 15.29 18.03
CA MET A 153 -5.98 14.73 19.39
C MET A 153 -4.94 13.64 19.62
N TRP A 154 -4.50 13.45 20.87
CA TRP A 154 -3.45 12.49 21.21
C TRP A 154 -3.79 11.04 20.83
N TYR A 155 -5.08 10.70 20.79
CA TYR A 155 -5.59 9.38 20.41
C TYR A 155 -5.97 9.27 18.92
N ALA A 156 -5.76 10.32 18.12
CA ALA A 156 -6.21 10.35 16.73
C ALA A 156 -5.59 9.23 15.90
N GLN A 157 -4.30 8.93 16.11
CA GLN A 157 -3.62 7.86 15.42
C GLN A 157 -4.21 6.49 15.77
N ASP A 158 -4.42 6.21 17.05
CA ASP A 158 -5.01 4.95 17.52
C ASP A 158 -6.42 4.75 16.93
N VAL A 159 -7.21 5.82 16.84
CA VAL A 159 -8.55 5.77 16.24
C VAL A 159 -8.50 5.47 14.75
N HIS A 160 -7.55 6.04 14.02
CA HIS A 160 -7.35 5.71 12.61
C HIS A 160 -6.93 4.26 12.41
N GLU A 161 -6.03 3.74 13.24
CA GLU A 161 -5.60 2.33 13.20
C GLU A 161 -6.77 1.39 13.56
N MET A 162 -7.59 1.75 14.54
CA MET A 162 -8.80 1.02 14.90
C MET A 162 -9.88 1.06 13.79
N ALA A 163 -9.99 2.16 13.06
CA ALA A 163 -10.89 2.29 11.91
C ALA A 163 -10.43 1.40 10.75
N ASP A 164 -9.15 1.47 10.40
CA ASP A 164 -8.59 0.74 9.26
C ASP A 164 -8.56 -0.78 9.51
N SER A 165 -8.39 -1.21 10.77
CA SER A 165 -8.51 -2.61 11.19
C SER A 165 -9.96 -3.11 11.29
N GLY A 166 -10.95 -2.20 11.18
CA GLY A 166 -12.38 -2.52 11.26
C GLY A 166 -12.87 -2.83 12.68
N LEU A 167 -12.13 -2.38 13.70
CA LEU A 167 -12.52 -2.53 15.10
C LEU A 167 -13.66 -1.58 15.47
N ILE A 168 -13.67 -0.38 14.90
CA ILE A 168 -14.74 0.63 15.10
C ILE A 168 -15.66 0.73 13.89
N ALA A 169 -16.91 1.17 14.13
CA ALA A 169 -17.93 1.24 13.09
C ALA A 169 -17.81 2.55 12.32
N LEU A 170 -17.71 2.47 10.99
CA LEU A 170 -17.63 3.66 10.12
C LEU A 170 -18.97 4.04 9.49
N VAL A 171 -19.95 3.16 9.60
CA VAL A 171 -21.26 3.30 8.97
C VAL A 171 -22.33 2.91 9.99
N ASN A 172 -23.37 3.73 10.10
CA ASN A 172 -24.55 3.46 10.90
C ASN A 172 -25.40 2.35 10.26
N ARG A 173 -26.40 1.85 11.01
CA ARG A 173 -27.36 0.86 10.50
C ARG A 173 -28.10 1.33 9.24
N ASP A 174 -28.25 2.65 9.10
CA ASP A 174 -28.95 3.28 7.98
C ASP A 174 -28.04 3.51 6.76
N GLY A 175 -26.78 3.04 6.80
CA GLY A 175 -25.83 3.22 5.70
C GLY A 175 -25.16 4.60 5.67
N SER A 176 -25.49 5.51 6.61
CA SER A 176 -24.85 6.82 6.73
C SER A 176 -23.46 6.70 7.38
N PRO A 177 -22.46 7.48 6.93
CA PRO A 177 -21.13 7.47 7.54
C PRO A 177 -21.18 8.05 8.96
N VAL A 178 -20.39 7.47 9.86
CA VAL A 178 -20.16 8.02 11.20
C VAL A 178 -19.12 9.14 11.07
N LEU A 179 -19.52 10.37 11.42
CA LEU A 179 -18.69 11.57 11.25
C LEU A 179 -17.91 11.97 12.50
N TYR A 180 -18.30 11.46 13.67
CA TYR A 180 -17.71 11.81 14.96
C TYR A 180 -17.33 10.54 15.72
N PHE A 181 -16.16 10.52 16.34
CA PHE A 181 -15.68 9.43 17.18
C PHE A 181 -16.21 9.54 18.62
N ASP A 182 -16.43 10.76 19.10
CA ASP A 182 -16.87 11.12 20.46
C ASP A 182 -15.93 10.57 21.55
N GLY A 183 -14.62 10.85 21.43
CA GLY A 183 -13.58 10.27 22.30
C GLY A 183 -13.73 10.54 23.80
N ASP A 184 -14.38 11.65 24.18
CA ASP A 184 -14.64 12.01 25.58
C ASP A 184 -15.88 11.31 26.18
N LYS A 185 -16.66 10.60 25.35
CA LYS A 185 -17.90 9.95 25.79
C LYS A 185 -17.61 8.56 26.34
N ASN A 186 -18.24 8.24 27.47
CA ASN A 186 -18.18 6.89 28.02
C ASN A 186 -18.83 5.88 27.08
N ALA A 187 -18.11 4.81 26.77
CA ALA A 187 -18.62 3.71 25.98
C ALA A 187 -19.75 2.99 26.72
N THR A 188 -20.84 2.70 26.01
CA THR A 188 -21.91 1.86 26.54
C THR A 188 -21.47 0.40 26.61
N ARG A 189 -22.11 -0.40 27.47
CA ARG A 189 -21.84 -1.86 27.56
C ARG A 189 -21.98 -2.56 26.21
N ALA A 190 -22.96 -2.13 25.40
CA ALA A 190 -23.21 -2.71 24.08
C ALA A 190 -22.08 -2.40 23.09
N GLU A 191 -21.58 -1.17 23.08
CA GLU A 191 -20.43 -0.76 22.26
C GLU A 191 -19.17 -1.51 22.69
N PHE A 192 -18.92 -1.63 23.99
CA PHE A 192 -17.76 -2.34 24.52
C PHE A 192 -17.77 -3.84 24.14
N VAL A 193 -18.92 -4.52 24.30
CA VAL A 193 -19.06 -5.92 23.87
C VAL A 193 -18.89 -6.08 22.35
N THR A 194 -19.39 -5.11 21.57
CA THR A 194 -19.23 -5.11 20.11
C THR A 194 -17.76 -4.95 19.71
N PHE A 195 -17.05 -4.04 20.38
CA PHE A 195 -15.62 -3.84 20.19
C PHE A 195 -14.85 -5.12 20.50
N LEU A 196 -15.05 -5.73 21.68
CA LEU A 196 -14.40 -6.99 22.05
C LEU A 196 -14.65 -8.12 21.04
N ASN A 197 -15.86 -8.25 20.53
CA ASN A 197 -16.17 -9.25 19.51
C ASN A 197 -15.45 -8.99 18.19
N ARG A 198 -15.29 -7.73 17.78
CA ARG A 198 -14.51 -7.36 16.59
C ARG A 198 -13.02 -7.61 16.81
N THR A 199 -12.49 -7.25 17.97
CA THR A 199 -11.10 -7.52 18.35
C THR A 199 -10.80 -9.01 18.37
N ARG A 200 -11.72 -9.83 18.91
CA ARG A 200 -11.61 -11.29 18.85
C ARG A 200 -11.52 -11.79 17.41
N ARG A 201 -12.43 -11.36 16.54
CA ARG A 201 -12.43 -11.76 15.12
C ARG A 201 -11.18 -11.28 14.38
N TRP A 202 -10.71 -10.09 14.71
CA TRP A 202 -9.47 -9.55 14.16
C TRP A 202 -8.27 -10.39 14.61
N ALA A 203 -8.16 -10.72 15.90
CA ALA A 203 -7.10 -11.58 16.42
C ALA A 203 -7.16 -13.00 15.83
N GLU A 204 -8.36 -13.59 15.70
CA GLU A 204 -8.54 -14.89 15.03
C GLU A 204 -8.09 -14.86 13.56
N ARG A 205 -8.26 -13.72 12.86
CA ARG A 205 -7.75 -13.54 11.50
C ARG A 205 -6.22 -13.46 11.49
N VAL A 206 -5.64 -12.62 12.35
CA VAL A 206 -4.19 -12.43 12.46
C VAL A 206 -3.46 -13.71 12.85
N ILE A 207 -4.06 -14.57 13.69
CA ILE A 207 -3.44 -15.84 14.13
C ILE A 207 -3.53 -16.95 13.06
N ARG A 208 -4.57 -16.91 12.21
CA ARG A 208 -4.77 -17.92 11.16
C ARG A 208 -3.96 -17.65 9.90
N GLU A 209 -3.57 -16.39 9.70
CA GLU A 209 -2.63 -15.94 8.66
C GLU A 209 -1.18 -16.16 9.11
#